data_AF-F7M4B6-F1
#
_entry.id   AF-F7M4B6-F1
#
_cell.length_a   1.000
_cell.length_b   1.000
_cell.length_c   1.000
_cell.angle_alpha   90.00
_cell.angle_beta   90.00
_cell.angle_gamma   90.00
#
_symmetry.space_group_name_H-M   'P 1'
#
loop_
_entity.id
_entity.type
_entity.pdbx_description
1 polymer ?
#
loop_
_entity_poly.entity_id
_entity_poly.type
_entity_poly.pdbx_seq_one_letter_code
_entity_poly.pdbx_strand_id
1 'polypeptide(L)'
;MEGKETEPGQSHPTILLYDDMTKFKNITDESKKEYTVTITLDGASEKEVVPPYNPFIFISSNEGRGKELHLINYPPTDKADLSLLGTGKDIYRPEEGMYYVSADLMPFAINMPVSNLPVPEEGKRIDQSYPKFSGWVSSNGKQNKDWYK
;
A
#
# COMPACT_ATOMS: atom_id res chain seq x y z
N MET A 1 -2.35 -5.41 17.38
CA MET A 1 -3.26 -6.56 17.52
C MET A 1 -3.16 -7.38 16.25
N GLU A 2 -2.08 -8.14 16.13
CA GLU A 2 -1.85 -9.11 15.05
C GLU A 2 -2.83 -10.30 15.15
N GLY A 3 -3.23 -10.84 14.00
CA GLY A 3 -3.99 -12.10 13.93
C GLY A 3 -5.46 -12.01 14.38
N LYS A 4 -6.04 -10.80 14.43
CA LYS A 4 -7.49 -10.63 14.64
C LYS A 4 -8.27 -10.93 13.36
N GLU A 5 -9.49 -11.42 13.53
CA GLU A 5 -10.44 -11.68 12.43
C GLU A 5 -10.70 -10.43 11.58
N THR A 6 -10.99 -9.29 12.24
CA THR A 6 -11.09 -7.96 11.65
C THR A 6 -10.72 -6.88 12.68
N GLU A 7 -10.29 -5.71 12.20
CA GLU A 7 -10.12 -4.53 13.02
C GLU A 7 -11.50 -3.87 13.30
N PRO A 8 -11.91 -3.73 14.57
CA PRO A 8 -13.22 -3.17 14.91
C PRO A 8 -13.27 -1.66 14.64
N GLY A 9 -14.48 -1.16 14.39
CA GLY A 9 -14.75 0.26 14.14
C GLY A 9 -14.34 0.72 12.73
N GLN A 10 -14.48 -0.18 11.75
CA GLN A 10 -14.18 0.06 10.35
C GLN A 10 -15.46 -0.19 9.53
N SER A 11 -15.71 0.67 8.55
CA SER A 11 -16.82 0.59 7.59
C SER A 11 -16.64 -0.54 6.60
N HIS A 12 -15.40 -0.94 6.36
CA HIS A 12 -15.00 -2.06 5.52
C HIS A 12 -14.22 -3.09 6.36
N PRO A 13 -14.30 -4.39 6.04
CA PRO A 13 -13.46 -5.40 6.70
C PRO A 13 -11.97 -5.08 6.54
N THR A 14 -11.32 -4.67 7.63
CA THR A 14 -9.89 -4.36 7.66
C THR A 14 -9.15 -5.45 8.42
N ILE A 15 -8.14 -6.06 7.80
CA ILE A 15 -7.39 -7.17 8.38
C ILE A 15 -5.95 -6.72 8.63
N LEU A 16 -5.50 -6.83 9.88
CA LEU A 16 -4.12 -6.48 10.25
C LEU A 16 -3.26 -7.75 10.23
N LEU A 17 -2.41 -7.87 9.21
CA LEU A 17 -1.54 -9.02 9.04
C LEU A 17 -0.44 -9.07 10.10
N TYR A 18 0.16 -7.93 10.40
CA TYR A 18 1.20 -7.78 11.40
C TYR A 18 1.40 -6.31 11.79
N ASP A 19 1.89 -6.07 13.01
CA ASP A 19 2.19 -4.74 13.55
C ASP A 19 3.69 -4.52 13.83
N ASP A 20 4.51 -5.56 13.71
CA ASP A 20 5.97 -5.51 13.80
C ASP A 20 6.63 -6.17 12.57
N MET A 21 7.22 -5.36 11.69
CA MET A 21 7.97 -5.83 10.53
C MET A 21 9.32 -6.47 10.91
N THR A 22 9.85 -6.20 12.11
CA THR A 22 11.19 -6.65 12.49
C THR A 22 11.31 -8.17 12.64
N LYS A 23 10.19 -8.86 12.82
CA LYS A 23 10.14 -10.33 12.85
C LYS A 23 10.63 -10.99 11.55
N PHE A 24 10.65 -10.27 10.43
CA PHE A 24 11.17 -10.78 9.16
C PHE A 24 12.66 -10.51 8.93
N LYS A 25 13.33 -9.71 9.78
CA LYS A 25 14.72 -9.25 9.55
C LYS A 25 15.72 -10.39 9.35
N ASN A 26 15.50 -11.53 10.01
CA ASN A 26 16.40 -12.68 9.96
C ASN A 26 15.79 -13.90 9.25
N ILE A 27 14.66 -13.71 8.56
CA ILE A 27 14.02 -14.78 7.80
C ILE A 27 14.63 -14.79 6.40
N THR A 28 15.50 -15.78 6.15
CA THR A 28 16.13 -16.01 4.84
C THR A 28 15.31 -16.95 3.94
N ASP A 29 14.40 -17.72 4.54
CA ASP A 29 13.47 -18.60 3.85
C ASP A 29 12.22 -17.82 3.46
N GLU A 30 12.09 -17.47 2.17
CA GLU A 30 10.98 -16.66 1.65
C GLU A 30 9.61 -17.28 1.92
N SER A 31 9.50 -18.62 1.98
CA SER A 31 8.21 -19.27 2.27
C SER A 31 7.71 -18.98 3.70
N LYS A 32 8.59 -18.52 4.59
CA LYS A 32 8.24 -18.11 5.96
C LYS A 32 7.82 -16.64 6.05
N LYS A 33 7.80 -15.91 4.93
CA LYS A 33 7.26 -14.54 4.82
C LYS A 33 5.86 -14.51 4.22
N GLU A 34 5.24 -15.67 4.01
CA GLU A 34 3.89 -15.80 3.49
C GLU A 34 2.84 -15.68 4.60
N TYR A 35 1.75 -14.97 4.31
CA TYR A 35 0.56 -14.88 5.14
C TYR A 35 -0.64 -15.46 4.40
N THR A 36 -1.31 -16.43 5.02
CA THR A 36 -2.58 -16.95 4.51
C THR A 36 -3.71 -16.30 5.28
N VAL A 37 -4.60 -15.61 4.56
CA VAL A 37 -5.84 -15.06 5.11
C VAL A 37 -7.00 -15.92 4.61
N THR A 38 -7.73 -16.54 5.53
CA THR A 38 -8.94 -17.30 5.22
C THR A 38 -10.15 -16.42 5.50
N ILE A 39 -10.94 -16.12 4.46
CA ILE A 39 -12.19 -15.36 4.58
C ILE A 39 -13.35 -16.34 4.52
N THR A 40 -14.12 -16.43 5.60
CA THR A 40 -15.37 -17.18 5.64
C THR A 40 -16.54 -16.22 5.42
N LEU A 41 -17.35 -16.50 4.40
CA LEU A 41 -18.51 -15.68 4.06
C LEU A 41 -19.78 -16.30 4.65
N ASP A 42 -20.59 -15.46 5.29
CA ASP A 42 -21.95 -15.81 5.71
C ASP A 42 -22.94 -14.95 4.92
N GLY A 43 -23.55 -15.55 3.89
CA GLY A 43 -24.55 -14.90 3.02
C GLY A 43 -24.02 -13.91 1.98
N ALA A 44 -22.75 -13.49 2.06
CA ALA A 44 -22.10 -12.65 1.06
C ALA A 44 -21.62 -13.45 -0.16
N SER A 45 -21.51 -12.79 -1.31
CA SER A 45 -21.00 -13.41 -2.54
C SER A 45 -19.47 -13.31 -2.58
N GLU A 46 -18.80 -14.38 -3.04
CA GLU A 46 -17.34 -14.39 -3.21
C GLU A 46 -16.81 -13.20 -4.02
N LYS A 47 -17.56 -12.76 -5.03
CA LYS A 47 -17.20 -11.58 -5.86
C LYS A 47 -17.06 -10.27 -5.08
N GLU A 48 -17.57 -10.21 -3.85
CA GLU A 48 -17.50 -9.02 -2.97
C GLU A 48 -16.20 -8.97 -2.17
N VAL A 49 -15.42 -10.06 -2.15
CA VAL A 49 -14.17 -10.18 -1.38
C VAL A 49 -12.97 -10.59 -2.23
N VAL A 50 -13.08 -10.54 -3.56
CA VAL A 50 -11.96 -10.76 -4.48
C VAL A 50 -11.17 -9.46 -4.74
N PRO A 51 -9.93 -9.54 -5.23
CA PRO A 51 -9.14 -8.36 -5.59
C PRO A 51 -9.86 -7.45 -6.60
N PRO A 52 -9.53 -6.14 -6.63
CA PRO A 52 -8.35 -5.55 -5.99
C PRO A 52 -8.56 -5.21 -4.50
N TYR A 53 -7.55 -5.53 -3.69
CA TYR A 53 -7.50 -5.13 -2.28
C TYR A 53 -6.86 -3.76 -2.10
N ASN A 54 -7.08 -3.14 -0.94
CA ASN A 54 -6.46 -1.90 -0.50
C ASN A 54 -5.36 -2.18 0.55
N PRO A 55 -4.16 -2.65 0.16
CA PRO A 55 -3.08 -2.88 1.11
C PRO A 55 -2.51 -1.55 1.61
N PHE A 56 -2.09 -1.55 2.87
CA PHE A 56 -1.52 -0.38 3.53
C PHE A 56 -0.50 -0.76 4.60
N ILE A 57 0.27 0.22 5.05
CA ILE A 57 1.21 0.09 6.17
C ILE A 57 0.95 1.16 7.23
N PHE A 58 1.39 0.89 8.46
CA PHE A 58 1.51 1.90 9.50
C PHE A 58 2.86 2.61 9.42
N ILE A 59 2.83 3.94 9.50
CA ILE A 59 4.05 4.74 9.66
C ILE A 59 4.22 5.01 11.16
N SER A 60 5.38 4.66 11.71
CA SER A 60 5.69 4.86 13.13
C SER A 60 4.59 4.33 14.04
N SER A 61 4.28 3.03 13.97
CA SER A 61 3.20 2.40 14.74
C SER A 61 3.31 2.61 16.27
N ASN A 62 4.52 2.89 16.76
CA ASN A 62 4.81 3.28 18.14
C ASN A 62 4.33 4.69 18.52
N GLU A 63 4.08 5.58 17.55
CA GLU A 63 3.59 6.95 17.76
C GLU A 63 2.06 7.06 17.62
N GLY A 64 1.42 6.05 17.07
CA GLY A 64 -0.03 6.00 16.92
C GLY A 64 -0.49 5.13 15.75
N ARG A 65 -1.78 4.79 15.77
CA ARG A 65 -2.43 3.96 14.76
C ARG A 65 -2.78 4.73 13.48
N GLY A 66 -3.05 6.04 13.57
CA GLY A 66 -3.69 6.81 12.49
C GLY A 66 -2.79 7.20 11.30
N LYS A 67 -1.48 6.96 11.37
CA LYS A 67 -0.56 7.27 10.26
C LYS A 67 -0.51 6.09 9.29
N GLU A 68 -1.20 6.21 8.16
CA GLU A 68 -1.31 5.15 7.14
C GLU A 68 -0.69 5.58 5.81
N LEU A 69 -0.16 4.61 5.06
CA LEU A 69 0.18 4.77 3.65
C LEU A 69 -0.44 3.64 2.84
N HIS A 70 -1.20 4.00 1.81
CA HIS A 70 -1.89 3.07 0.91
C HIS A 70 -1.31 3.15 -0.51
N LEU A 71 -1.78 2.25 -1.39
CA LEU A 71 -1.60 2.40 -2.83
C LEU A 71 -2.23 3.71 -3.33
N ILE A 72 -1.67 4.26 -4.41
CA ILE A 72 -2.17 5.47 -5.05
C ILE A 72 -3.68 5.38 -5.35
N ASN A 73 -4.41 6.44 -5.02
CA ASN A 73 -5.86 6.61 -5.21
C ASN A 73 -6.75 5.66 -4.40
N TYR A 74 -6.19 4.85 -3.50
CA TYR A 74 -7.00 4.12 -2.54
C TYR A 74 -7.30 4.97 -1.31
N PRO A 75 -8.53 4.94 -0.78
CA PRO A 75 -8.87 5.71 0.40
C PRO A 75 -8.18 5.17 1.66
N PRO A 76 -7.95 6.03 2.67
CA PRO A 76 -7.58 5.62 4.02
C PRO A 76 -8.59 4.66 4.65
N THR A 77 -8.20 3.99 5.74
CA THR A 77 -9.18 3.32 6.61
C THR A 77 -9.92 4.34 7.50
N ASP A 78 -11.02 3.93 8.16
CA ASP A 78 -11.77 4.80 9.08
C ASP A 78 -10.94 5.30 10.27
N LYS A 79 -9.81 4.63 10.56
CA LYS A 79 -8.90 4.98 11.65
C LYS A 79 -7.73 5.85 11.21
N ALA A 80 -7.61 6.18 9.93
CA ALA A 80 -6.60 7.14 9.48
C ALA A 80 -6.83 8.50 10.13
N ASP A 81 -5.75 9.15 10.54
CA ASP A 81 -5.78 10.55 10.92
C ASP A 81 -5.74 11.40 9.65
N LEU A 82 -6.92 11.78 9.16
CA LEU A 82 -7.07 12.59 7.95
C LEU A 82 -6.43 13.98 8.08
N SER A 83 -6.17 14.46 9.30
CA SER A 83 -5.52 15.76 9.49
C SER A 83 -4.07 15.80 9.02
N LEU A 84 -3.48 14.63 8.76
CA LEU A 84 -2.12 14.49 8.23
C LEU A 84 -2.06 14.54 6.70
N LEU A 85 -3.16 14.26 6.01
CA LEU A 85 -3.21 14.24 4.56
C LEU A 85 -3.31 15.67 4.00
N GLY A 86 -2.60 15.93 2.90
CA GLY A 86 -2.47 17.25 2.28
C GLY A 86 -1.62 18.24 3.08
N THR A 87 -0.89 17.78 4.11
CA THR A 87 -0.03 18.64 4.93
C THR A 87 1.40 18.71 4.43
N GLY A 88 1.82 17.73 3.62
CA GLY A 88 3.17 17.61 3.12
C GLY A 88 3.26 17.87 1.61
N LYS A 89 4.00 16.99 0.93
CA LYS A 89 4.10 16.99 -0.53
C LYS A 89 3.05 16.08 -1.18
N ASP A 90 2.09 15.60 -0.42
CA ASP A 90 0.99 14.78 -0.89
C ASP A 90 -0.20 15.65 -1.33
N ILE A 91 -0.92 15.18 -2.35
CA ILE A 91 -2.21 15.71 -2.76
C ILE A 91 -3.28 14.88 -2.06
N TYR A 92 -4.20 15.58 -1.41
CA TYR A 92 -5.41 15.00 -0.85
C TYR A 92 -6.62 15.72 -1.47
N ARG A 93 -7.26 15.06 -2.45
CA ARG A 93 -8.48 15.52 -3.13
C ARG A 93 -9.48 14.37 -3.19
N PRO A 94 -10.16 14.08 -2.07
CA PRO A 94 -11.08 12.95 -1.98
C PRO A 94 -12.20 13.00 -3.03
N GLU A 95 -12.64 14.20 -3.42
CA GLU A 95 -13.64 14.42 -4.47
C GLU A 95 -13.19 14.00 -5.88
N GLU A 96 -11.88 13.97 -6.12
CA GLU A 96 -11.25 13.48 -7.36
C GLU A 96 -10.74 12.03 -7.21
N GLY A 97 -10.91 11.42 -6.03
CA GLY A 97 -10.36 10.10 -5.71
C GLY A 97 -8.82 10.09 -5.57
N MET A 98 -8.21 11.25 -5.34
CA MET A 98 -6.75 11.37 -5.23
C MET A 98 -6.31 11.28 -3.77
N TYR A 99 -5.69 10.16 -3.45
CA TYR A 99 -5.12 9.84 -2.14
C TYR A 99 -3.70 9.28 -2.33
N TYR A 100 -2.79 9.60 -1.40
CA TYR A 100 -1.44 9.03 -1.37
C TYR A 100 -0.68 9.18 -2.70
N VAL A 101 -0.82 10.36 -3.30
CA VAL A 101 -0.11 10.78 -4.51
C VAL A 101 0.66 12.05 -4.19
N SER A 102 1.87 12.18 -4.71
CA SER A 102 2.67 13.39 -4.52
C SER A 102 2.17 14.56 -5.38
N ALA A 103 2.63 15.77 -5.06
CA ALA A 103 2.34 17.00 -5.80
C ALA A 103 2.76 16.94 -7.28
N ASP A 104 3.77 16.12 -7.59
CA ASP A 104 4.28 15.79 -8.92
C ASP A 104 3.65 14.52 -9.54
N LEU A 105 2.51 14.08 -9.00
CA LEU A 105 1.70 12.95 -9.48
C LEU A 105 2.42 11.59 -9.42
N MET A 106 3.41 11.45 -8.53
CA MET A 106 4.09 10.18 -8.30
C MET A 106 3.39 9.38 -7.20
N PRO A 107 3.26 8.05 -7.35
CA PRO A 107 2.73 7.19 -6.30
C PRO A 107 3.73 7.05 -5.15
N PHE A 108 3.25 7.07 -3.91
CA PHE A 108 4.07 6.68 -2.75
C PHE A 108 4.22 5.17 -2.59
N ALA A 109 3.28 4.39 -3.13
CA ALA A 109 3.32 2.93 -3.15
C ALA A 109 2.79 2.37 -4.48
N ILE A 110 3.38 1.27 -4.93
CA ILE A 110 3.07 0.61 -6.21
C ILE A 110 2.84 -0.89 -5.99
N ASN A 111 1.84 -1.45 -6.68
CA ASN A 111 1.63 -2.89 -6.74
C ASN A 111 2.36 -3.45 -7.98
N MET A 112 3.28 -4.38 -7.76
CA MET A 112 4.18 -4.88 -8.80
C MET A 112 3.77 -6.29 -9.26
N PRO A 113 3.80 -6.58 -10.57
CA PRO A 113 3.54 -7.92 -11.10
C PRO A 113 4.74 -8.88 -10.94
N VAL A 114 5.74 -8.49 -10.14
CA VAL A 114 6.98 -9.24 -9.87
C VAL A 114 7.24 -9.24 -8.37
N SER A 115 7.72 -10.35 -7.84
CA SER A 115 8.02 -10.51 -6.41
C SER A 115 9.44 -10.08 -6.01
N ASN A 116 10.35 -9.97 -6.97
CA ASN A 116 11.79 -9.77 -6.75
C ASN A 116 12.34 -8.52 -7.46
N LEU A 117 11.61 -7.40 -7.40
CA LEU A 117 12.13 -6.13 -7.92
C LEU A 117 13.42 -5.74 -7.18
N PRO A 118 14.56 -5.55 -7.87
CA PRO A 118 15.75 -5.02 -7.23
C PRO A 118 15.45 -3.67 -6.59
N VAL A 119 15.56 -3.59 -5.26
CA VAL A 119 15.34 -2.33 -4.55
C VAL A 119 16.44 -1.35 -4.96
N PRO A 120 16.09 -0.13 -5.44
CA PRO A 120 17.06 0.91 -5.71
C PRO A 120 17.96 1.17 -4.49
N GLU A 121 19.16 1.65 -4.73
CA GLU A 121 20.02 2.16 -3.66
C GLU A 121 19.28 3.25 -2.86
N GLU A 122 19.36 3.17 -1.53
CA GLU A 122 18.69 4.11 -0.64
C GLU A 122 19.08 5.57 -0.97
N GLY A 123 18.10 6.47 -1.01
CA GLY A 123 18.31 7.87 -1.40
C GLY A 123 18.45 8.13 -2.90
N LYS A 124 18.58 7.09 -3.74
CA LYS A 124 18.56 7.25 -5.20
C LYS A 124 17.12 7.29 -5.70
N ARG A 125 16.81 8.30 -6.53
CA ARG A 125 15.47 8.40 -7.14
C ARG A 125 15.20 7.18 -8.02
N ILE A 126 13.97 6.67 -7.96
CA ILE A 126 13.56 5.48 -8.72
C ILE A 126 13.74 5.65 -10.23
N ASP A 127 13.56 6.86 -10.78
CA ASP A 127 13.73 7.15 -12.20
C ASP A 127 15.21 7.18 -12.65
N GLN A 128 16.16 7.22 -11.72
CA GLN A 128 17.58 7.03 -12.04
C GLN A 128 17.96 5.55 -12.08
N SER A 129 17.28 4.71 -11.31
CA SER A 129 17.48 3.25 -11.33
C SER A 129 16.64 2.57 -12.43
N TYR A 130 15.47 3.14 -12.72
CA TYR A 130 14.53 2.69 -13.74
C TYR A 130 14.11 3.86 -14.63
N PRO A 131 14.91 4.23 -15.65
CA PRO A 131 14.68 5.41 -16.50
C PRO A 131 13.31 5.46 -17.20
N LYS A 132 12.69 4.29 -17.42
CA LYS A 132 11.36 4.18 -18.03
C LYS A 132 10.21 4.52 -17.07
N PHE A 133 10.47 4.58 -15.76
CA PHE A 133 9.45 4.81 -14.72
C PHE A 133 8.70 6.13 -14.91
N SER A 134 9.40 7.22 -15.21
CA SER A 134 8.76 8.54 -15.41
C SER A 134 7.79 8.56 -16.60
N GLY A 135 8.07 7.79 -17.66
CA GLY A 135 7.14 7.62 -18.78
C GLY A 135 5.92 6.76 -18.41
N TRP A 136 6.10 5.79 -17.51
CA TRP A 136 4.99 5.02 -16.96
C TRP A 136 4.09 5.89 -16.07
N VAL A 137 4.67 6.70 -15.18
CA VAL A 137 3.91 7.65 -14.32
C VAL A 137 3.16 8.68 -15.16
N SER A 138 3.85 9.40 -16.06
CA SER A 138 3.23 10.49 -16.85
C SER A 138 2.15 10.02 -17.82
N SER A 139 2.15 8.73 -18.20
CA SER A 139 1.10 8.12 -19.02
C SER A 139 -0.04 7.50 -18.22
N ASN A 140 -0.06 7.66 -16.89
CA ASN A 140 -0.97 6.99 -15.98
C ASN A 140 -0.99 5.46 -16.22
N GLY A 141 0.21 4.88 -16.30
CA GLY A 141 0.43 3.43 -16.47
C GLY A 141 0.17 2.87 -17.88
N LYS A 142 -0.11 3.70 -18.88
CA LYS A 142 -0.43 3.24 -20.25
C LYS A 142 0.80 2.88 -21.06
N GLN A 143 1.90 3.61 -20.88
CA GLN A 143 3.19 3.40 -21.56
C GLN A 143 4.21 2.78 -20.61
N ASN A 144 5.30 2.22 -21.16
CA ASN A 144 6.40 1.63 -20.39
C ASN A 144 5.92 0.63 -19.32
N LYS A 145 4.94 -0.22 -19.65
CA LYS A 145 4.35 -1.19 -18.70
C LYS A 145 5.36 -2.16 -18.10
N ASP A 146 6.53 -2.27 -18.72
CA ASP A 146 7.67 -3.07 -18.32
C ASP A 146 8.86 -2.23 -17.81
N TRP A 147 8.60 -1.02 -17.30
CA TRP A 147 9.63 -0.08 -16.83
C TRP A 147 10.60 -0.66 -15.79
N TYR A 148 10.16 -1.69 -15.08
CA TYR A 148 10.87 -2.38 -13.99
C TYR A 148 11.82 -3.47 -14.48
N LYS A 149 11.86 -3.73 -15.79
CA LYS A 149 12.77 -4.69 -16.42
C LYS A 149 14.09 -4.06 -16.81
#